data_AF-A0A850MM42-F1
#
_entry.id   AF-A0A850MM42-F1
#
_cell.length_a   1.000
_cell.length_b   1.000
_cell.length_c   1.000
_cell.angle_alpha   90.00
_cell.angle_beta   90.00
_cell.angle_gamma   90.00
#
_symmetry.space_group_name_H-M   'P 1'
#
loop_
_entity.id
_entity.type
_entity.pdbx_description
1 polymer ?
#
loop_
_entity_poly.entity_id
_entity_poly.type
_entity_poly.pdbx_seq_one_letter_code
_entity_poly.pdbx_strand_id
1 'polypeptide(L)' 'MKNGKQIIQQLQSRKKILIQQMKDLNREESDKKISKEEYEQKKYEIERELVEIMDRLTQLAYISKN' A
#
# COMPACT_ATOMS: atom_id res chain seq x y z
N MET A 1 6.54 -11.56 21.65
CA MET A 1 6.78 -10.36 20.81
C MET A 1 6.77 -10.79 19.36
N LYS A 2 5.97 -10.19 18.47
CA LYS A 2 6.09 -10.47 17.04
C LYS A 2 7.52 -10.14 16.62
N ASN A 3 8.20 -11.07 15.98
CA ASN A 3 9.59 -10.92 15.56
C ASN A 3 9.66 -9.76 14.55
N GLY A 4 10.59 -8.80 14.69
CA GLY A 4 10.66 -7.64 13.79
C GLY A 4 10.71 -8.03 12.31
N LYS A 5 11.30 -9.19 12.01
CA LYS A 5 11.31 -9.80 10.67
C LYS A 5 9.91 -10.14 10.14
N GLN A 6 9.00 -10.63 11.00
CA GLN A 6 7.61 -10.93 10.64
C GLN A 6 6.83 -9.64 10.33
N ILE A 7 7.07 -8.56 11.08
CA ILE A 7 6.43 -7.26 10.84
C ILE A 7 6.85 -6.71 9.48
N ILE A 8 8.15 -6.75 9.16
CA ILE A 8 8.67 -6.32 7.85
C ILE A 8 8.04 -7.13 6.73
N GLN A 9 7.95 -8.46 6.86
CA GLN A 9 7.30 -9.32 5.87
C GLN A 9 5.81 -8.98 5.68
N GLN A 10 5.09 -8.68 6.76
CA GLN A 10 3.68 -8.26 6.70
C GLN A 10 3.53 -6.92 5.95
N LEU A 11 4.36 -5.93 6.27
CA LEU A 11 4.36 -4.62 5.60
C LEU A 11 4.71 -4.76 4.11
N GLN A 12 5.71 -5.57 3.76
CA GLN A 12 6.07 -5.84 2.37
C GLN A 12 4.96 -6.55 1.60
N SER A 13 4.28 -7.52 2.23
CA SER A 13 3.14 -8.21 1.64
C SER A 13 1.99 -7.25 1.39
N ARG A 14 1.65 -6.41 2.38
CA ARG A 14 0.59 -5.41 2.23
C ARG A 14 0.91 -4.37 1.15
N LYS A 15 2.18 -3.93 1.06
CA LYS A 15 2.64 -3.06 -0.05
C LYS A 15 2.35 -3.69 -1.42
N LYS A 16 2.65 -4.99 -1.59
CA LYS A 16 2.37 -5.70 -2.86
C LYS A 16 0.88 -5.76 -3.16
N ILE A 17 0.06 -6.02 -2.15
CA ILE A 17 -1.41 -6.04 -2.28
C ILE A 17 -1.92 -4.67 -2.73
N LEU A 18 -1.47 -3.58 -2.09
CA LEU A 18 -1.89 -2.23 -2.46
C LEU A 18 -1.46 -1.83 -3.89
N ILE A 19 -0.25 -2.24 -4.31
CA ILE A 19 0.18 -2.05 -5.71
C ILE A 19 -0.75 -2.81 -6.67
N GLN A 20 -1.18 -4.02 -6.31
CA GLN A 20 -2.13 -4.77 -7.12
C GLN A 20 -3.51 -4.11 -7.14
N GLN A 21 -4.01 -3.67 -5.99
CA GLN A 21 -5.28 -2.93 -5.88
C GLN A 21 -5.27 -1.67 -6.73
N MET A 22 -4.15 -0.94 -6.77
CA MET A 22 -4.01 0.24 -7.64
C MET A 22 -4.09 -0.13 -9.12
N LYS A 23 -3.46 -1.24 -9.54
CA LYS A 23 -3.57 -1.73 -10.92
C LYS A 23 -4.99 -2.13 -11.28
N ASP A 24 -5.66 -2.83 -10.37
CA ASP A 24 -7.05 -3.27 -10.57
C ASP A 24 -7.99 -2.05 -10.64
N LEU A 25 -7.78 -1.06 -9.77
CA LEU A 25 -8.53 0.20 -9.76
C LEU A 25 -8.37 0.97 -11.09
N ASN A 26 -7.14 1.11 -11.58
CA ASN A 26 -6.87 1.74 -12.89
C ASN A 26 -7.56 0.99 -14.03
N ARG A 27 -7.63 -0.34 -13.95
CA ARG A 27 -8.35 -1.15 -14.93
C ARG A 27 -9.86 -0.93 -14.84
N GLU A 28 -10.42 -0.88 -13.63
CA GLU A 28 -11.86 -0.62 -13.43
C GLU A 28 -12.27 0.75 -13.95
N GLU A 29 -11.45 1.78 -13.76
CA GLU A 29 -11.68 3.12 -14.30
C GLU A 29 -11.55 3.14 -15.83
N SER A 30 -10.51 2.53 -16.38
CA SER A 30 -10.33 2.38 -17.84
C SER A 30 -11.48 1.61 -18.50
N ASP A 31 -12.03 0.59 -17.82
CA ASP A 31 -13.17 -0.20 -18.28
C ASP A 31 -14.52 0.55 -18.04
N LYS A 32 -14.50 1.77 -17.50
CA LYS A 32 -15.67 2.56 -17.10
C LYS A 32 -16.63 1.84 -16.14
N LYS A 33 -16.11 0.93 -15.31
CA LYS A 33 -16.88 0.17 -14.30
C LYS A 33 -17.17 0.99 -13.05
N ILE A 34 -16.36 2.01 -12.80
CA ILE A 34 -16.50 2.92 -11.66
C ILE A 34 -16.54 4.37 -12.16
N SER A 35 -17.12 5.25 -11.35
CA SER A 35 -17.12 6.68 -11.66
C SER A 35 -15.74 7.29 -11.40
N LYS A 36 -15.50 8.47 -11.98
CA LYS A 36 -14.27 9.23 -11.70
C LYS A 36 -14.15 9.60 -10.21
N GLU A 37 -15.26 9.96 -9.58
CA GLU A 37 -15.27 10.31 -8.15
C GLU A 37 -14.92 9.09 -7.28
N GLU A 38 -15.52 7.93 -7.59
CA GLU A 38 -15.21 6.67 -6.91
C GLU A 38 -13.75 6.25 -7.12
N TYR A 39 -13.22 6.44 -8.34
CA TYR A 39 -11.81 6.20 -8.64
C TYR A 39 -10.90 7.08 -7.78
N GLU A 40 -11.11 8.40 -7.75
CA GLU A 40 -10.25 9.31 -6.99
C GLU A 40 -10.29 9.02 -5.48
N GLN A 41 -11.47 8.69 -4.94
CA GLN A 41 -11.60 8.33 -3.53
C GLN A 41 -10.82 7.05 -3.20
N LYS A 42 -11.04 5.97 -3.97
CA LYS A 42 -10.32 4.70 -3.76
C LYS A 42 -8.82 4.84 -3.97
N LYS A 43 -8.42 5.63 -4.96
CA LYS A 43 -7.01 5.91 -5.26
C LYS A 43 -6.34 6.60 -4.09
N TYR A 44 -6.97 7.64 -3.55
CA TYR A 44 -6.46 8.36 -2.38
C TYR A 44 -6.26 7.43 -1.17
N GLU A 45 -7.21 6.54 -0.90
CA GLU A 45 -7.11 5.57 0.20
C GLU A 45 -5.91 4.62 0.01
N ILE A 46 -5.72 4.09 -1.20
CA ILE A 46 -4.60 3.18 -1.51
C ILE A 46 -3.26 3.91 -1.42
N GLU A 47 -3.16 5.12 -1.99
CA GLU A 47 -1.94 5.93 -1.97
C GLU A 47 -1.55 6.31 -0.54
N ARG A 48 -2.52 6.72 0.27
CA ARG A 48 -2.30 7.05 1.68
C ARG A 48 -1.73 5.85 2.44
N GLU A 49 -2.33 4.67 2.27
CA GLU A 49 -1.83 3.46 2.96
C GLU A 49 -0.43 3.04 2.46
N LEU A 50 -0.16 3.19 1.17
CA LEU A 50 1.17 2.94 0.60
C LEU A 50 2.24 3.82 1.25
N VAL A 51 1.97 5.12 1.40
CA VAL A 51 2.89 6.07 2.05
C VAL A 51 3.14 5.65 3.50
N GLU A 52 2.10 5.33 4.27
CA GLU A 52 2.24 4.90 5.67
C GLU A 52 3.07 3.61 5.82
N ILE A 53 2.90 2.65 4.91
CA ILE A 53 3.70 1.41 4.91
C ILE A 53 5.14 1.69 4.54
N MET A 54 5.39 2.55 3.55
CA MET A 54 6.74 2.93 3.13
C MET A 54 7.48 3.66 4.25
N ASP A 55 6.80 4.56 4.95
CA ASP A 55 7.33 5.25 6.13
C ASP A 55 7.70 4.26 7.24
N ARG A 56 6.78 3.35 7.62
CA ARG A 56 7.07 2.31 8.63
C ARG A 56 8.22 1.39 8.24
N LEU A 57 8.30 0.98 6.98
CA LEU A 57 9.42 0.19 6.48
C LEU A 57 10.74 0.96 6.58
N THR A 58 10.72 2.26 6.29
CA THR A 58 11.89 3.14 6.40
C THR A 58 12.34 3.30 7.85
N GLN A 59 11.40 3.53 8.76
CA GLN A 59 11.69 3.61 10.21
C GLN A 59 12.30 2.31 10.75
N LEU A 60 11.71 1.15 10.39
CA LEU A 60 12.24 -0.15 10.80
C LEU A 60 13.63 -0.42 10.22
N ALA A 61 13.87 -0.03 8.96
CA ALA A 61 15.17 -0.14 8.33
C ALA A 61 16.22 0.76 8.99
N TYR A 62 15.82 1.95 9.46
CA TYR A 62 16.69 2.85 10.21
C TYR A 62 17.03 2.29 11.60
N ILE A 63 16.02 1.82 12.34
CA ILE A 63 16.22 1.25 13.69
C ILE A 63 17.07 -0.02 13.62
N SER A 64 16.88 -0.87 12.61
CA SER A 64 17.64 -2.12 12.46
C SER A 64 19.12 -1.93 12.08
N LYS A 65 19.55 -0.72 11.73
CA LYS A 65 20.95 -0.41 11.37
C LYS A 65 21.79 0.10 12.55
N ASN A 66 21.15 0.45 13.67
CA ASN A 66 21.79 0.84 14.93
C ASN A 66 21.69 -0.30 15.95
#